data_AF-X1UVQ5-F1
#
_entry.id   AF-X1UVQ5-F1
#
_cell.length_a   1.000
_cell.length_b   1.000
_cell.length_c   1.000
_cell.angle_alpha   90.00
_cell.angle_beta   90.00
_cell.angle_gamma   90.00
#
_symmetry.space_group_name_H-M   'P 1'
#
loop_
_entity.id
_entity.type
_entity.pdbx_description
1 polymer ?
#
loop_
_entity_poly.entity_id
_entity_poly.type
_entity_poly.pdbx_seq_one_letter_code
_entity_poly.pdbx_strand_id
1 'polypeptide(L)'
;KDKYPLYEALKTVLPDEEKQRAITFINHLMDYLEKSGLLFEKWQLQRDVRRKVKSETRLLLLSEYREHRNKIDELTEQLFGAMEEMK
;
A
#
# COMPACT_ATOMS: atom_id res chain seq x y z
N LYS A 1 3.22 -7.30 13.87
CA LYS A 1 1.96 -6.63 14.33
C LYS A 1 1.74 -5.32 13.57
N ASP A 2 2.66 -4.98 12.66
CA ASP A 2 2.92 -3.60 12.23
C ASP A 2 2.18 -3.19 10.96
N LYS A 3 1.51 -4.13 10.29
CA LYS A 3 0.73 -3.88 9.06
C LYS A 3 -0.77 -3.70 9.30
N TYR A 4 -1.20 -3.63 10.56
CA TYR A 4 -2.61 -3.40 10.90
C TYR A 4 -3.16 -2.08 10.35
N PRO A 5 -2.41 -0.94 10.38
CA PRO A 5 -2.86 0.29 9.74
C PRO A 5 -3.13 0.15 8.24
N LEU A 6 -2.31 -0.62 7.52
CA LEU A 6 -2.51 -0.90 6.09
C LEU A 6 -3.77 -1.72 5.84
N TYR A 7 -4.07 -2.67 6.74
CA TYR A 7 -5.30 -3.44 6.66
C TYR A 7 -6.52 -2.56 6.83
N GLU A 8 -6.54 -1.70 7.85
CA GLU A 8 -7.65 -0.76 8.07
C GLU A 8 -7.79 0.24 6.90
N ALA A 9 -6.68 0.76 6.37
CA ALA A 9 -6.67 1.63 5.20
C ALA A 9 -7.30 0.97 3.97
N LEU A 10 -6.94 -0.29 3.70
CA LEU A 10 -7.55 -1.07 2.61
C LEU A 10 -9.04 -1.33 2.87
N LYS A 11 -9.41 -1.77 4.07
CA LYS A 11 -10.80 -2.09 4.44
C LYS A 11 -11.71 -0.86 4.45
N THR A 12 -11.16 0.34 4.65
CA THR A 12 -11.91 1.60 4.53
C THR A 12 -12.44 1.80 3.11
N VAL A 13 -11.65 1.43 2.09
CA VAL A 13 -12.02 1.58 0.68
C VAL A 13 -12.76 0.34 0.14
N LEU A 14 -12.38 -0.85 0.61
CA LEU A 14 -12.98 -2.13 0.27
C LEU A 14 -13.49 -2.88 1.52
N PRO A 15 -14.64 -2.46 2.09
CA PRO A 15 -15.21 -3.07 3.30
C PRO A 15 -15.57 -4.55 3.16
N ASP A 16 -15.82 -5.01 1.94
CA ASP A 16 -16.18 -6.40 1.65
C ASP A 16 -15.00 -7.27 1.22
N GLU A 17 -13.79 -6.69 1.09
CA GLU A 17 -12.60 -7.46 0.70
C GLU A 17 -12.34 -8.64 1.63
N GLU A 18 -12.02 -9.80 1.05
CA GLU A 18 -11.72 -10.98 1.84
C GLU A 18 -10.48 -10.73 2.72
N LYS A 19 -10.62 -11.01 4.02
CA LYS A 19 -9.56 -10.77 5.00
C LYS A 19 -8.22 -11.38 4.58
N GLN A 20 -8.22 -12.64 4.13
CA GLN A 20 -6.99 -13.33 3.78
C GLN A 20 -6.35 -12.73 2.51
N ARG A 21 -7.15 -12.32 1.54
CA ARG A 21 -6.68 -11.65 0.32
C ARG A 21 -6.07 -10.29 0.64
N ALA A 22 -6.73 -9.49 1.47
CA ALA A 22 -6.20 -8.21 1.95
C ALA A 22 -4.85 -8.38 2.66
N ILE A 23 -4.76 -9.31 3.62
CA ILE A 23 -3.51 -9.58 4.35
C ILE A 23 -2.40 -10.05 3.40
N THR A 24 -2.71 -10.93 2.45
CA THR A 24 -1.75 -11.44 1.47
C THR A 24 -1.19 -10.31 0.61
N PHE A 25 -2.08 -9.46 0.08
CA PHE A 25 -1.68 -8.31 -0.71
C PHE A 25 -0.80 -7.34 0.09
N ILE A 26 -1.20 -6.98 1.30
CA ILE A 26 -0.44 -6.05 2.16
C ILE A 26 0.95 -6.62 2.47
N ASN A 27 1.05 -7.92 2.69
CA ASN A 27 2.34 -8.56 2.88
C ASN A 27 3.22 -8.47 1.63
N HIS A 28 2.64 -8.75 0.47
CA HIS A 28 3.34 -8.65 -0.80
C HIS A 28 3.79 -7.22 -1.11
N LEU A 29 2.91 -6.22 -0.92
CA LEU A 29 3.22 -4.81 -1.12
C LEU A 29 4.44 -4.37 -0.29
N MET A 30 4.43 -4.68 1.01
CA MET A 30 5.52 -4.27 1.90
C MET A 30 6.83 -4.97 1.54
N ASP A 31 6.79 -6.28 1.29
CA ASP A 31 7.98 -7.04 0.87
C ASP A 31 8.54 -6.53 -0.45
N TYR A 32 7.67 -6.19 -1.41
CA TYR A 32 8.05 -5.61 -2.69
C TYR A 32 8.75 -4.25 -2.53
N LEU A 33 8.18 -3.35 -1.72
CA LEU A 33 8.75 -2.02 -1.51
C LEU A 33 10.05 -2.07 -0.67
N GLU A 34 10.14 -2.96 0.32
CA GLU A 34 11.36 -3.21 1.11
C GLU A 34 12.49 -3.74 0.22
N LYS A 35 12.22 -4.79 -0.58
CA LYS A 35 13.20 -5.35 -1.53
C LYS A 35 13.62 -4.37 -2.62
N SER A 36 12.75 -3.43 -2.95
CA SER A 36 13.05 -2.34 -3.90
C SER A 36 13.86 -1.21 -3.27
N GLY A 37 14.18 -1.28 -1.97
CA GLY A 37 14.93 -0.24 -1.26
C GLY A 37 14.15 1.06 -1.06
N LEU A 38 12.81 0.99 -1.08
CA LEU A 38 11.95 2.17 -1.00
C LEU A 38 11.46 2.47 0.42
N LEU A 39 11.56 1.52 1.35
CA LEU A 39 11.12 1.64 2.74
C LEU A 39 12.29 1.58 3.73
N PHE A 40 13.27 2.48 3.58
CA PHE A 40 14.36 2.66 4.55
C PHE A 40 13.98 3.71 5.61
N GLU A 41 14.75 3.80 6.69
CA GLU A 41 14.48 4.78 7.76
C GLU A 41 14.37 6.21 7.18
N LYS A 42 13.26 6.90 7.47
CA LYS A 42 12.98 8.28 7.00
C LYS A 42 12.82 8.44 5.49
N TRP A 43 12.49 7.37 4.74
CA TRP A 43 12.18 7.45 3.31
C TRP A 43 11.15 8.53 2.97
N GLN A 44 10.17 8.75 3.88
CA GLN A 44 9.11 9.75 3.76
C GLN A 44 9.60 11.19 3.71
N LEU A 45 10.87 11.46 4.05
CA LEU A 45 11.46 12.80 3.91
C LEU A 45 11.95 13.08 2.48
N GLN A 46 12.10 12.04 1.64
CA GLN A 46 12.63 12.17 0.29
C GLN A 46 11.50 12.19 -0.74
N ARG A 47 11.24 13.38 -1.31
CA ARG A 47 10.14 13.61 -2.27
C ARG A 47 10.09 12.59 -3.41
N ASP A 48 11.23 12.26 -4.00
CA ASP A 48 11.28 11.34 -5.14
C ASP A 48 11.05 9.89 -4.74
N VAL A 49 11.52 9.49 -3.55
CA VAL A 49 11.20 8.17 -2.98
C VAL A 49 9.71 8.06 -2.69
N ARG A 50 9.10 9.08 -2.10
CA ARG A 50 7.64 9.12 -1.88
C ARG A 50 6.84 8.92 -3.16
N ARG A 51 7.22 9.63 -4.22
CA ARG A 51 6.59 9.50 -5.55
C ARG A 51 6.75 8.08 -6.09
N LYS A 52 7.92 7.47 -5.89
CA LYS A 52 8.20 6.11 -6.33
C LYS A 52 7.38 5.09 -5.56
N VAL A 53 7.35 5.15 -4.23
CA VAL A 53 6.49 4.30 -3.37
C VAL A 53 5.04 4.35 -3.83
N LYS A 54 4.50 5.56 -4.04
CA LYS A 54 3.12 5.76 -4.48
C LYS A 54 2.85 5.16 -5.86
N SER A 55 3.79 5.33 -6.80
CA SER A 55 3.68 4.77 -8.15
C SER A 55 3.72 3.25 -8.15
N GLU A 56 4.65 2.66 -7.38
CA GLU A 56 4.78 1.22 -7.23
C GLU A 56 3.57 0.58 -6.55
N THR A 57 3.04 1.24 -5.51
CA THR A 57 1.81 0.82 -4.83
C THR A 57 0.63 0.77 -5.81
N ARG A 58 0.46 1.82 -6.61
CA ARG A 58 -0.59 1.89 -7.63
C ARG A 58 -0.44 0.80 -8.69
N LEU A 59 0.79 0.54 -9.15
CA LEU A 59 1.06 -0.52 -10.14
C LEU A 59 0.68 -1.90 -9.60
N LEU A 60 1.01 -2.19 -8.34
CA LEU A 60 0.69 -3.48 -7.73
C LEU A 60 -0.83 -3.64 -7.51
N LEU A 61 -1.49 -2.58 -7.02
CA LEU A 61 -2.96 -2.53 -6.93
C LEU A 61 -3.62 -2.77 -8.30
N LEU A 62 -3.13 -2.13 -9.35
CA LEU A 62 -3.63 -2.35 -10.72
C LEU A 62 -3.44 -3.78 -11.21
N SER A 63 -2.46 -4.52 -10.68
CA SER A 63 -2.25 -5.91 -11.05
C SER A 63 -3.19 -6.84 -10.29
N GLU A 64 -3.35 -6.64 -8.98
CA GLU A 64 -4.03 -7.59 -8.07
C GLU A 64 -5.50 -7.26 -7.78
N TYR A 65 -5.92 -6.01 -7.93
CA TYR A 65 -7.27 -5.51 -7.67
C TYR A 65 -7.91 -4.93 -8.94
N ARG A 66 -7.71 -5.60 -10.09
CA ARG A 66 -8.17 -5.13 -11.42
C ARG A 66 -9.68 -4.91 -11.48
N GLU A 67 -10.44 -5.70 -10.75
CA GLU A 67 -11.89 -5.62 -10.61
C GLU A 67 -12.33 -4.36 -9.85
N HIS A 68 -11.43 -3.75 -9.07
CA HIS A 68 -11.65 -2.51 -8.32
C HIS A 68 -10.94 -1.30 -8.97
N ARG A 69 -10.76 -1.31 -10.31
CA ARG A 69 -10.07 -0.25 -11.07
C ARG A 69 -10.52 1.17 -10.72
N ASN A 70 -11.81 1.38 -10.49
CA ASN A 70 -12.38 2.68 -10.14
C ASN A 70 -12.02 3.16 -8.72
N LYS A 71 -11.48 2.29 -7.87
CA LYS A 71 -11.06 2.58 -6.48
C LYS A 71 -9.54 2.61 -6.30
N ILE A 72 -8.77 2.34 -7.36
CA ILE A 72 -7.31 2.20 -7.28
C ILE A 72 -6.64 3.48 -6.79
N ASP A 73 -7.07 4.64 -7.28
CA ASP A 73 -6.46 5.90 -6.87
C ASP A 73 -6.73 6.16 -5.38
N GLU A 74 -7.95 5.91 -4.90
CA GLU A 74 -8.31 6.00 -3.48
C GLU A 74 -7.54 4.99 -2.60
N LEU A 75 -7.46 3.73 -3.03
CA LEU A 75 -6.65 2.70 -2.36
C LEU A 75 -5.17 3.11 -2.27
N THR A 76 -4.65 3.70 -3.34
CA THR A 76 -3.28 4.19 -3.38
C THR A 76 -3.06 5.27 -2.34
N GLU A 77 -3.95 6.26 -2.23
CA GLU A 77 -3.83 7.33 -1.23
C GLU A 77 -3.92 6.80 0.20
N GLN A 78 -4.89 5.93 0.48
CA GLN A 78 -5.11 5.39 1.83
C GLN A 78 -3.93 4.53 2.30
N LEU A 79 -3.46 3.62 1.45
CA LEU A 79 -2.31 2.78 1.77
C LEU A 79 -1.02 3.61 1.88
N PHE A 80 -0.84 4.59 0.98
CA PHE A 80 0.32 5.47 1.04
C PHE A 80 0.35 6.27 2.35
N GLY A 81 -0.77 6.90 2.74
CA GLY A 81 -0.88 7.62 4.00
C GLY A 81 -0.57 6.74 5.20
N ALA A 82 -1.14 5.53 5.23
CA ALA A 82 -0.85 4.57 6.29
C ALA A 82 0.64 4.17 6.34
N MET A 83 1.31 4.01 5.20
CA MET A 83 2.76 3.74 5.16
C MET A 83 3.59 4.93 5.66
N GLU A 84 3.19 6.17 5.40
CA GLU A 84 3.92 7.35 5.89
C GLU A 84 3.89 7.50 7.42
N GLU A 85 2.87 6.93 8.07
CA GLU A 85 2.71 6.93 9.52
C GLU A 85 3.42 5.75 10.21
N MET A 86 3.92 4.78 9.46
CA MET A 86 4.67 3.64 10.01
C MET A 86 6.06 4.11 10.48
N LYS A 87 6.36 3.86 11.75
CA LYS A 87 7.63 4.20 12.40
C LYS A 87 8.66 3.09 12.26
#